data_AF-A0A131XUH4-F1
#
_entry.id   AF-A0A131XUH4-F1
#
_cell.length_a   1.000
_cell.length_b   1.000
_cell.length_c   1.000
_cell.angle_alpha   90.00
_cell.angle_beta   90.00
_cell.angle_gamma   90.00
#
_symmetry.space_group_name_H-M   'P 1'
#
loop_
_entity.id
_entity.type
_entity.pdbx_description
1 polymer ?
#
loop_
_entity_poly.entity_id
_entity_poly.type
_entity_poly.pdbx_seq_one_letter_code
_entity_poly.pdbx_strand_id
1 'polypeptide(L)'
;MNMFVTLAVSALLALQAVAETPEDAKCKYAWASLGSSEGDLHIHDGKPGQGAVAWGAFQNDIRFSGWDFLDLQSNASYADDVQAYASGAVEAYLTRDLIEKHYNNMYSRYCDGQSEYCERLSEFLQENLKYSNDQEHLYDSTDPYWHMVHLQMKQLAGLSDHLENKTLNTSNEYLNVTRALYLNLDGDLMDLEAFLRRVGDENSIFQTSACSVLIKVLPDNEDILFAHNTWFLYRSMLRIEKKYTFPWHVTSESSEIIPGHTISMPSYPGKLLSLDDFYIASTGLAITETSLENNNDSLRNLIKPDNAPLTWVRCMVATRLAVTGSQWVEYF
;
A
#
# COMPACT_ATOMS: atom_id res chain seq x y z
N MET A 1 -67.93 28.93 10.80
CA MET A 1 -68.32 28.92 9.39
C MET A 1 -67.08 29.29 8.59
N ASN A 2 -66.23 28.41 8.06
CA ASN A 2 -66.17 26.96 7.79
C ASN A 2 -64.75 26.49 8.15
N MET A 3 -64.49 25.43 8.92
CA MET A 3 -64.59 23.97 8.64
C MET A 3 -63.59 23.42 7.60
N PHE A 4 -62.65 22.59 8.10
CA PHE A 4 -61.82 21.55 7.46
C PHE A 4 -60.86 22.00 6.34
N VAL A 5 -59.58 21.63 6.30
CA VAL A 5 -59.06 20.26 6.18
C VAL A 5 -57.62 20.18 6.73
N THR A 6 -57.42 19.28 7.69
CA THR A 6 -56.13 18.68 8.05
C THR A 6 -55.84 17.55 7.06
N LEU A 7 -54.65 17.47 6.47
CA LEU A 7 -54.20 16.26 5.77
C LEU A 7 -52.69 16.09 5.94
N ALA A 8 -52.38 15.04 6.71
CA ALA A 8 -51.07 14.47 6.88
C ALA A 8 -50.57 13.87 5.56
N VAL A 9 -49.28 14.05 5.28
CA VAL A 9 -48.51 13.14 4.43
C VAL A 9 -47.19 12.86 5.13
N SER A 10 -47.28 12.06 6.20
CA SER A 10 -46.18 11.28 6.74
C SER A 10 -46.18 9.94 6.00
N ALA A 11 -45.44 9.83 4.91
CA ALA A 11 -45.05 8.56 4.29
C ALA A 11 -44.17 8.83 3.06
N LEU A 12 -42.87 9.05 3.26
CA LEU A 12 -41.89 8.72 2.23
C LEU A 12 -41.19 7.43 2.64
N LEU A 13 -41.77 6.33 2.15
CA LEU A 13 -41.08 5.15 1.66
C LEU A 13 -40.04 4.53 2.59
N ALA A 14 -40.54 3.86 3.63
CA ALA A 14 -39.94 2.60 4.07
C ALA A 14 -40.14 1.56 2.97
N LEU A 15 -39.27 1.58 1.96
CA LEU A 15 -38.99 0.40 1.15
C LEU A 15 -38.19 -0.54 2.05
N GLN A 16 -38.90 -1.33 2.86
CA GLN A 16 -38.40 -2.65 3.24
C GLN A 16 -38.36 -3.47 1.95
N ALA A 17 -37.28 -3.27 1.18
CA ALA A 17 -36.80 -4.36 0.37
C ALA A 17 -36.47 -5.44 1.39
N VAL A 18 -37.25 -6.53 1.38
CA VAL A 18 -36.72 -7.83 1.78
C VAL A 18 -35.64 -8.12 0.75
N ALA A 19 -34.49 -7.47 0.91
CA ALA A 19 -33.27 -7.93 0.31
C ALA A 19 -33.11 -9.32 0.92
N GLU A 20 -33.10 -10.34 0.07
CA GLU A 20 -32.40 -11.57 0.41
C GLU A 20 -31.13 -11.14 1.15
N THR A 21 -30.90 -11.71 2.34
CA THR A 21 -29.61 -11.54 3.01
C THR A 21 -28.55 -11.70 1.93
N PRO A 22 -27.77 -10.66 1.61
CA PRO A 22 -26.70 -10.81 0.62
C PRO A 22 -25.94 -12.05 1.06
N GLU A 23 -25.79 -13.03 0.17
CA GLU A 23 -24.97 -14.21 0.48
C GLU A 23 -23.66 -13.65 1.03
N ASP A 24 -23.41 -13.84 2.34
CA ASP A 24 -22.30 -13.20 3.05
C ASP A 24 -21.07 -13.26 2.15
N ALA A 25 -20.43 -12.12 1.89
CA ALA A 25 -19.21 -12.07 1.10
C ALA A 25 -18.24 -13.10 1.68
N LYS A 26 -18.11 -14.25 1.02
CA LYS A 26 -17.32 -15.37 1.54
C LYS A 26 -15.90 -14.88 1.67
N CYS A 27 -15.46 -14.65 2.91
CA CYS A 27 -14.07 -14.34 3.21
C CYS A 27 -13.20 -15.44 2.62
N LYS A 28 -12.29 -15.05 1.73
CA LYS A 28 -11.24 -15.92 1.22
C LYS A 28 -10.10 -15.92 2.22
N TYR A 29 -9.49 -17.08 2.42
CA TYR A 29 -8.33 -17.22 3.27
C TYR A 29 -7.23 -17.89 2.46
N ALA A 30 -6.00 -17.45 2.66
CA ALA A 30 -4.83 -18.11 2.10
C ALA A 30 -3.65 -17.98 3.06
N TRP A 31 -2.71 -18.90 2.96
CA TRP A 31 -1.50 -18.88 3.77
C TRP A 31 -0.34 -19.50 3.01
N ALA A 32 0.88 -19.14 3.40
CA ALA A 32 2.10 -19.64 2.79
C ALA A 32 2.93 -20.46 3.77
N SER A 33 3.58 -21.51 3.26
CA SER A 33 4.53 -22.35 3.99
C SER A 33 5.82 -22.53 3.21
N LEU A 34 6.91 -22.80 3.90
CA LEU A 34 8.14 -23.27 3.27
C LEU A 34 8.00 -24.71 2.76
N GLY A 35 8.57 -24.96 1.59
CA GLY A 35 8.72 -26.28 0.98
C GLY A 35 9.90 -27.07 1.54
N SER A 36 10.19 -28.21 0.91
CA SER A 36 11.34 -29.06 1.28
C SER A 36 12.66 -28.59 0.69
N SER A 37 12.61 -27.82 -0.40
CA SER A 37 13.77 -27.18 -1.01
C SER A 37 14.01 -25.82 -0.37
N GLU A 38 15.27 -25.40 -0.29
CA GLU A 38 15.65 -24.12 0.32
C GLU A 38 14.93 -22.94 -0.35
N GLY A 39 14.23 -22.15 0.46
CA GLY A 39 13.47 -20.97 0.06
C GLY A 39 12.19 -21.22 -0.75
N ASP A 40 11.89 -22.46 -1.17
CA ASP A 40 10.67 -22.76 -1.92
C ASP A 40 9.42 -22.41 -1.10
N LEU A 41 8.49 -21.65 -1.68
CA LEU A 41 7.30 -21.17 -0.98
C LEU A 41 6.03 -21.69 -1.66
N HIS A 42 5.13 -22.26 -0.87
CA HIS A 42 3.84 -22.77 -1.34
C HIS A 42 2.69 -21.98 -0.73
N ILE A 43 1.72 -21.58 -1.54
CA ILE A 43 0.48 -20.95 -1.09
C ILE A 43 -0.64 -21.99 -1.05
N HIS A 44 -1.43 -21.95 0.01
CA HIS A 44 -2.53 -22.85 0.28
C HIS A 44 -3.82 -22.06 0.49
N ASP A 45 -4.92 -22.58 -0.03
CA ASP A 45 -6.26 -22.09 0.27
C ASP A 45 -6.68 -22.43 1.71
N GLY A 46 -7.48 -21.55 2.32
CA GLY A 46 -8.08 -21.75 3.62
C GLY A 46 -7.32 -21.08 4.77
N LYS A 47 -7.77 -21.38 5.99
CA LYS A 47 -7.20 -20.82 7.23
C LYS A 47 -5.77 -21.34 7.46
N PRO A 48 -4.89 -20.58 8.15
CA PRO A 48 -3.50 -20.96 8.37
C PRO A 48 -3.37 -22.34 9.03
N GLY A 49 -2.53 -23.19 8.44
CA GLY A 49 -2.17 -24.50 8.95
C GLY A 49 -0.87 -24.49 9.76
N GLN A 50 -0.41 -25.69 10.13
CA GLN A 50 0.91 -25.86 10.76
C GLN A 50 2.01 -25.42 9.80
N GLY A 51 2.95 -24.61 10.29
CA GLY A 51 4.07 -24.10 9.49
C GLY A 51 3.73 -22.89 8.64
N ALA A 52 2.63 -22.18 8.93
CA ALA A 52 2.30 -20.93 8.26
C ALA A 52 3.34 -19.85 8.58
N VAL A 53 3.96 -19.33 7.52
CA VAL A 53 4.88 -18.19 7.54
C VAL A 53 4.11 -16.88 7.50
N ALA A 54 3.12 -16.79 6.60
CA ALA A 54 2.23 -15.66 6.45
C ALA A 54 0.83 -16.15 6.05
N TRP A 55 -0.21 -15.39 6.40
CA TRP A 55 -1.59 -15.69 6.03
C TRP A 55 -2.42 -14.43 5.95
N GLY A 56 -3.51 -14.49 5.19
CA GLY A 56 -4.45 -13.39 5.10
C GLY A 56 -5.88 -13.83 4.94
N ALA A 57 -6.78 -12.89 5.25
CA ALA A 57 -8.20 -12.97 5.00
C ALA A 57 -8.60 -11.81 4.09
N PHE A 58 -9.32 -12.11 3.02
CA PHE A 58 -9.80 -11.13 2.05
C PHE A 58 -11.32 -11.21 1.93
N GLN A 59 -11.98 -10.09 2.20
CA GLN A 59 -13.42 -9.92 2.04
C GLN A 59 -13.68 -8.98 0.87
N ASN A 60 -14.36 -9.50 -0.17
CA ASN A 60 -14.82 -8.66 -1.27
C ASN A 60 -16.19 -8.07 -0.92
N ASP A 61 -16.24 -6.77 -0.65
CA ASP A 61 -17.47 -6.05 -0.30
C ASP A 61 -17.64 -4.76 -1.12
N ILE A 62 -16.81 -4.57 -2.16
CA ILE A 62 -16.80 -3.36 -2.99
C ILE A 62 -18.16 -3.03 -3.60
N ARG A 63 -19.01 -4.03 -3.87
CA ARG A 63 -20.36 -3.81 -4.42
C ARG A 63 -21.31 -3.15 -3.43
N PHE A 64 -21.13 -3.38 -2.13
CA PHE A 64 -22.05 -2.91 -1.10
C PHE A 64 -21.51 -1.69 -0.37
N SER A 65 -20.26 -1.73 0.09
CA SER A 65 -19.63 -0.64 0.85
C SER A 65 -18.75 0.28 0.00
N GLY A 66 -18.35 -0.15 -1.21
CA GLY A 66 -17.29 0.51 -1.98
C GLY A 66 -15.87 0.13 -1.53
N TRP A 67 -15.75 -0.79 -0.57
CA TRP A 67 -14.48 -1.25 0.00
C TRP A 67 -14.37 -2.77 -0.01
N ASP A 68 -13.18 -3.27 -0.31
CA ASP A 68 -12.76 -4.60 0.09
C ASP A 68 -11.90 -4.51 1.36
N PHE A 69 -11.72 -5.63 2.06
CA PHE A 69 -10.96 -5.67 3.31
C PHE A 69 -9.91 -6.78 3.26
N LEU A 70 -8.68 -6.46 3.64
CA LEU A 70 -7.55 -7.39 3.72
C LEU A 70 -6.90 -7.32 5.10
N ASP A 71 -6.91 -8.42 5.83
CA ASP A 71 -6.09 -8.62 7.04
C ASP A 71 -4.97 -9.59 6.68
N LEU A 72 -3.72 -9.18 6.86
CA LEU A 72 -2.52 -9.96 6.51
C LEU A 72 -1.54 -9.98 7.68
N GLN A 73 -1.04 -11.16 8.00
CA GLN A 73 -0.22 -11.40 9.19
C GLN A 73 0.95 -12.33 8.86
N SER A 74 2.05 -12.21 9.60
CA SER A 74 3.21 -13.10 9.51
C SER A 74 3.62 -13.66 10.86
N ASN A 75 4.41 -14.74 10.83
CA ASN A 75 4.83 -15.50 12.00
C ASN A 75 6.26 -15.14 12.41
N ALA A 76 6.39 -14.55 13.60
CA ALA A 76 7.67 -14.13 14.20
C ALA A 76 8.69 -15.27 14.40
N SER A 77 8.29 -16.54 14.27
CA SER A 77 9.19 -17.69 14.39
C SER A 77 10.06 -17.90 13.14
N TYR A 78 9.82 -17.17 12.06
CA TYR A 78 10.57 -17.22 10.80
C TYR A 78 11.40 -15.95 10.63
N ALA A 79 12.48 -16.05 9.84
CA ALA A 79 13.29 -14.88 9.47
C ALA A 79 12.43 -13.82 8.76
N ASP A 80 12.74 -12.55 9.00
CA ASP A 80 11.92 -11.42 8.55
C ASP A 80 11.80 -11.34 7.02
N ASP A 81 12.86 -11.68 6.30
CA ASP A 81 12.92 -11.72 4.84
C ASP A 81 11.92 -12.74 4.26
N VAL A 82 11.82 -13.92 4.89
CA VAL A 82 10.85 -14.96 4.58
C VAL A 82 9.44 -14.49 4.91
N GLN A 83 9.25 -13.85 6.07
CA GLN A 83 7.95 -13.28 6.47
C GLN A 83 7.47 -12.23 5.45
N ALA A 84 8.35 -11.30 5.07
CA ALA A 84 8.04 -10.21 4.15
C ALA A 84 7.70 -10.73 2.75
N TYR A 85 8.56 -11.59 2.19
CA TYR A 85 8.33 -12.21 0.88
C TYR A 85 7.01 -13.00 0.85
N ALA A 86 6.78 -13.85 1.85
CA ALA A 86 5.56 -14.65 1.95
C ALA A 86 4.30 -13.78 2.07
N SER A 87 4.37 -12.67 2.82
CA SER A 87 3.25 -11.74 2.98
C SER A 87 2.87 -11.09 1.64
N GLY A 88 3.85 -10.63 0.86
CA GLY A 88 3.61 -10.10 -0.48
C GLY A 88 2.97 -11.13 -1.43
N ALA A 89 3.45 -12.37 -1.40
CA ALA A 89 2.92 -13.45 -2.22
C ALA A 89 1.48 -13.82 -1.83
N VAL A 90 1.15 -13.88 -0.54
CA VAL A 90 -0.20 -14.16 -0.04
C VAL A 90 -1.17 -13.03 -0.41
N GLU A 91 -0.76 -11.77 -0.29
CA GLU A 91 -1.58 -10.64 -0.74
C GLU A 91 -1.89 -10.74 -2.23
N ALA A 92 -0.85 -10.96 -3.05
CA ALA A 92 -1.00 -11.09 -4.49
C ALA A 92 -1.95 -12.23 -4.85
N TYR A 93 -1.85 -13.37 -4.16
CA TYR A 93 -2.74 -14.51 -4.37
C TYR A 93 -4.20 -14.18 -4.05
N LEU A 94 -4.46 -13.59 -2.88
CA LEU A 94 -5.81 -13.26 -2.43
C LEU A 94 -6.48 -12.20 -3.32
N THR A 95 -5.69 -11.26 -3.84
CA THR A 95 -6.20 -10.04 -4.50
C THR A 95 -5.87 -9.97 -5.99
N ARG A 96 -5.33 -11.04 -6.59
CA ARG A 96 -4.81 -11.05 -7.97
C ARG A 96 -5.75 -10.44 -9.01
N ASP A 97 -7.01 -10.84 -8.99
CA ASP A 97 -8.03 -10.35 -9.94
C ASP A 97 -8.23 -8.82 -9.82
N LEU A 98 -8.19 -8.28 -8.60
CA LEU A 98 -8.28 -6.85 -8.37
C LEU A 98 -6.99 -6.13 -8.77
N ILE A 99 -5.82 -6.73 -8.54
CA ILE A 99 -4.54 -6.17 -8.98
C ILE A 99 -4.52 -6.02 -10.49
N GLU A 100 -4.91 -7.05 -11.24
CA GLU A 100 -4.96 -7.00 -12.70
C GLU A 100 -5.96 -5.93 -13.20
N LYS A 101 -7.13 -5.82 -12.58
CA LYS A 101 -8.10 -4.76 -12.90
C LYS A 101 -7.56 -3.37 -12.59
N HIS A 102 -6.93 -3.18 -11.43
CA HIS A 102 -6.39 -1.89 -11.02
C HIS A 102 -5.21 -1.47 -11.90
N TYR A 103 -4.29 -2.40 -12.21
CA TYR A 103 -3.21 -2.17 -13.16
C TYR A 103 -3.75 -1.80 -14.54
N ASN A 104 -4.79 -2.48 -15.02
CA ASN A 104 -5.41 -2.14 -16.30
C ASN A 104 -6.03 -0.75 -16.31
N ASN A 105 -6.73 -0.38 -15.23
CA ASN A 105 -7.33 0.95 -15.11
C ASN A 105 -6.28 2.07 -15.08
N MET A 106 -5.15 1.85 -14.41
CA MET A 106 -4.15 2.88 -14.12
C MET A 106 -3.03 2.93 -15.16
N TYR A 107 -2.43 1.78 -15.50
CA TYR A 107 -1.12 1.74 -16.17
C TYR A 107 -1.09 1.07 -17.55
N SER A 108 -2.12 0.31 -17.95
CA SER A 108 -2.10 -0.42 -19.24
C SER A 108 -1.82 0.45 -20.46
N ARG A 109 -2.20 1.73 -20.39
CA ARG A 109 -2.03 2.74 -21.45
C ARG A 109 -1.10 3.89 -21.05
N TYR A 110 -0.39 3.75 -19.93
CA TYR A 110 0.41 4.85 -19.36
C TYR A 110 1.56 5.29 -20.26
N CYS A 111 2.12 4.38 -21.06
CA CYS A 111 3.19 4.69 -22.01
C CYS A 111 2.71 4.86 -23.46
N ASP A 112 1.40 4.84 -23.72
CA ASP A 112 0.86 5.01 -25.08
C ASP A 112 1.25 6.39 -25.62
N GLY A 113 2.04 6.41 -26.71
CA GLY A 113 2.53 7.65 -27.31
C GLY A 113 3.56 8.42 -26.47
N GLN A 114 4.09 7.83 -25.40
CA GLN A 114 5.02 8.46 -24.45
C GLN A 114 6.35 7.70 -24.34
N SER A 115 6.80 7.05 -25.43
CA SER A 115 7.96 6.14 -25.41
C SER A 115 9.23 6.78 -24.85
N GLU A 116 9.56 8.02 -25.26
CA GLU A 116 10.75 8.72 -24.77
C GLU A 116 10.67 9.04 -23.26
N TYR A 117 9.49 9.40 -22.76
CA TYR A 117 9.28 9.61 -21.33
C TYR A 117 9.43 8.30 -20.56
N CYS A 118 8.82 7.22 -21.06
CA CYS A 118 8.87 5.92 -20.39
C CYS A 118 10.27 5.28 -20.41
N GLU A 119 11.09 5.56 -21.44
CA GLU A 119 12.51 5.18 -21.44
C GLU A 119 13.26 5.89 -20.31
N ARG A 120 13.15 7.21 -20.20
CA ARG A 120 13.75 7.99 -19.10
C ARG A 120 13.25 7.55 -17.72
N LEU A 121 11.95 7.25 -17.61
CA LEU A 121 11.36 6.77 -16.36
C LEU A 121 11.94 5.41 -15.99
N SER A 122 12.03 4.49 -16.94
CA SER A 122 12.59 3.16 -16.70
C SER A 122 14.05 3.24 -16.26
N GLU A 123 14.85 4.10 -16.87
CA GLU A 123 16.25 4.35 -16.46
C GLU A 123 16.32 4.88 -15.03
N PHE A 124 15.55 5.93 -14.72
CA PHE A 124 15.51 6.52 -13.38
C PHE A 124 15.10 5.50 -12.31
N LEU A 125 14.03 4.75 -12.56
CA LEU A 125 13.53 3.75 -11.61
C LEU A 125 14.52 2.59 -11.43
N GLN A 126 15.20 2.16 -12.49
CA GLN A 126 16.19 1.09 -12.40
C GLN A 126 17.45 1.54 -11.63
N GLU A 127 17.88 2.79 -11.82
CA GLU A 127 18.98 3.36 -11.04
C GLU A 127 18.61 3.51 -9.56
N ASN A 128 17.40 3.97 -9.25
CA ASN A 128 16.93 4.10 -7.86
C ASN A 128 16.74 2.75 -7.16
N LEU A 129 16.21 1.77 -7.88
CA LEU A 129 16.09 0.40 -7.37
C LEU A 129 17.47 -0.18 -7.08
N LYS A 130 18.44 0.00 -8.00
CA LYS A 130 19.81 -0.43 -7.79
C LYS A 130 20.41 0.25 -6.55
N TYR A 131 20.29 1.57 -6.43
CA TYR A 131 20.77 2.30 -5.27
C TYR A 131 20.18 1.75 -3.97
N SER A 132 18.86 1.57 -3.92
CA SER A 132 18.16 1.09 -2.73
C SER A 132 18.63 -0.32 -2.33
N ASN A 133 18.75 -1.23 -3.30
CA ASN A 133 19.26 -2.60 -3.08
C ASN A 133 20.74 -2.61 -2.65
N ASP A 134 21.58 -1.75 -3.24
CA ASP A 134 22.98 -1.65 -2.82
C ASP A 134 23.10 -1.17 -1.37
N GLN A 135 22.28 -0.18 -0.96
CA GLN A 135 22.33 0.36 0.40
C GLN A 135 21.75 -0.60 1.44
N GLU A 136 20.63 -1.25 1.15
CA GLU A 136 20.01 -2.18 2.09
C GLU A 136 20.92 -3.38 2.39
N HIS A 137 21.56 -3.97 1.37
CA HIS A 137 22.51 -5.07 1.57
C HIS A 137 23.76 -4.67 2.36
N LEU A 138 24.13 -3.39 2.35
CA LEU A 138 25.28 -2.91 3.12
C LEU A 138 24.94 -2.73 4.61
N TYR A 139 23.68 -2.46 4.93
CA TYR A 139 23.30 -1.94 6.24
C TYR A 139 22.15 -2.69 6.94
N ASP A 140 21.52 -3.70 6.35
CA ASP A 140 20.37 -4.43 6.94
C ASP A 140 20.60 -4.90 8.38
N SER A 141 21.82 -5.31 8.70
CA SER A 141 22.17 -5.87 10.02
C SER A 141 22.51 -4.81 11.06
N THR A 142 22.74 -3.57 10.63
CA THR A 142 23.30 -2.50 11.48
C THR A 142 22.47 -1.23 11.53
N ASP A 143 21.65 -0.96 10.52
CA ASP A 143 20.80 0.23 10.42
C ASP A 143 19.33 -0.19 10.29
N PRO A 144 18.47 0.16 11.27
CA PRO A 144 17.05 -0.14 11.23
C PRO A 144 16.33 0.40 9.99
N TYR A 145 16.76 1.55 9.49
CA TYR A 145 16.17 2.16 8.29
C TYR A 145 16.35 1.24 7.08
N TRP A 146 17.58 0.80 6.85
CA TRP A 146 17.92 -0.05 5.71
C TRP A 146 17.39 -1.48 5.83
N HIS A 147 17.25 -2.01 7.05
CA HIS A 147 16.50 -3.26 7.26
C HIS A 147 15.03 -3.12 6.84
N MET A 148 14.37 -2.01 7.17
CA MET A 148 12.99 -1.80 6.74
C MET A 148 12.87 -1.64 5.22
N VAL A 149 13.84 -0.99 4.56
CA VAL A 149 13.92 -0.94 3.10
C VAL A 149 14.07 -2.35 2.53
N HIS A 150 14.99 -3.17 3.06
CA HIS A 150 15.18 -4.56 2.68
C HIS A 150 13.85 -5.33 2.73
N LEU A 151 13.18 -5.34 3.88
CA LEU A 151 11.93 -6.07 4.06
C LEU A 151 10.81 -5.59 3.14
N GLN A 152 10.72 -4.28 2.87
CA GLN A 152 9.74 -3.77 1.92
C GLN A 152 10.04 -4.21 0.48
N MET A 153 11.31 -4.29 0.08
CA MET A 153 11.70 -4.85 -1.22
C MET A 153 11.41 -6.36 -1.29
N LYS A 154 11.63 -7.12 -0.21
CA LYS A 154 11.24 -8.55 -0.13
C LYS A 154 9.74 -8.73 -0.27
N GLN A 155 8.93 -7.90 0.39
CA GLN A 155 7.48 -7.92 0.24
C GLN A 155 7.06 -7.63 -1.21
N LEU A 156 7.68 -6.64 -1.86
CA LEU A 156 7.44 -6.34 -3.27
C LEU A 156 7.87 -7.49 -4.19
N ALA A 157 8.98 -8.18 -3.89
CA ALA A 157 9.44 -9.35 -4.61
C ALA A 157 8.40 -10.48 -4.60
N GLY A 158 7.90 -10.86 -3.43
CA GLY A 158 6.89 -11.91 -3.31
C GLY A 158 5.58 -11.57 -4.03
N LEU A 159 5.15 -10.31 -3.93
CA LEU A 159 3.99 -9.80 -4.66
C LEU A 159 4.22 -9.88 -6.18
N SER A 160 5.36 -9.39 -6.65
CA SER A 160 5.71 -9.38 -8.07
C SER A 160 5.86 -10.78 -8.64
N ASP A 161 6.55 -11.68 -7.95
CA ASP A 161 6.79 -13.04 -8.45
C ASP A 161 5.48 -13.79 -8.65
N HIS A 162 4.52 -13.62 -7.73
CA HIS A 162 3.19 -14.19 -7.89
C HIS A 162 2.45 -13.61 -9.12
N LEU A 163 2.47 -12.29 -9.29
CA LEU A 163 1.80 -11.62 -10.42
C LEU A 163 2.41 -12.00 -11.78
N GLU A 164 3.73 -12.14 -11.84
CA GLU A 164 4.48 -12.51 -13.04
C GLU A 164 4.54 -14.03 -13.29
N ASN A 165 3.82 -14.83 -12.50
CA ASN A 165 3.81 -16.31 -12.59
C ASN A 165 5.21 -16.94 -12.48
N LYS A 166 6.09 -16.33 -11.70
CA LYS A 166 7.40 -16.91 -11.37
C LYS A 166 7.25 -17.95 -10.28
N THR A 167 8.23 -18.86 -10.19
CA THR A 167 8.37 -19.74 -9.03
C THR A 167 8.61 -18.90 -7.78
N LEU A 168 7.80 -19.11 -6.75
CA LEU A 168 7.94 -18.40 -5.48
C LEU A 168 9.12 -19.00 -4.72
N ASN A 169 10.15 -18.18 -4.48
CA ASN A 169 11.30 -18.56 -3.69
C ASN A 169 11.71 -17.38 -2.82
N THR A 170 11.80 -17.59 -1.50
CA THR A 170 12.08 -16.53 -0.53
C THR A 170 13.49 -15.97 -0.66
N SER A 171 14.40 -16.63 -1.38
CA SER A 171 15.73 -16.09 -1.72
C SER A 171 15.69 -15.12 -2.91
N ASN A 172 14.57 -14.99 -3.63
CA ASN A 172 14.46 -14.05 -4.74
C ASN A 172 14.54 -12.59 -4.25
N GLU A 173 15.20 -11.76 -5.03
CA GLU A 173 15.35 -10.32 -4.82
C GLU A 173 14.55 -9.53 -5.85
N TYR A 174 14.10 -8.32 -5.48
CA TYR A 174 13.43 -7.41 -6.40
C TYR A 174 14.45 -6.57 -7.17
N LEU A 175 14.88 -7.04 -8.35
CA LEU A 175 15.98 -6.42 -9.11
C LEU A 175 15.56 -5.66 -10.37
N ASN A 176 14.31 -5.81 -10.81
CA ASN A 176 13.82 -5.24 -12.06
C ASN A 176 12.53 -4.47 -11.81
N VAL A 177 12.34 -3.37 -12.54
CA VAL A 177 11.08 -2.64 -12.58
C VAL A 177 9.98 -3.54 -13.18
N THR A 178 8.96 -3.87 -12.40
CA THR A 178 7.80 -4.68 -12.82
C THR A 178 6.49 -3.93 -12.60
N ARG A 179 5.37 -4.54 -13.02
CA ARG A 179 4.01 -4.05 -12.76
C ARG A 179 3.77 -3.75 -11.27
N ALA A 180 4.36 -4.57 -10.39
CA ALA A 180 4.28 -4.41 -8.95
C ALA A 180 4.85 -3.07 -8.48
N LEU A 181 6.00 -2.65 -9.00
CA LEU A 181 6.57 -1.34 -8.66
C LEU A 181 5.68 -0.22 -9.18
N TYR A 182 5.23 -0.25 -10.43
CA TYR A 182 4.32 0.76 -10.98
C TYR A 182 3.11 1.04 -10.08
N LEU A 183 2.49 -0.01 -9.54
CA LEU A 183 1.36 0.13 -8.62
C LEU A 183 1.71 0.95 -7.36
N ASN A 184 2.95 0.94 -6.91
CA ASN A 184 3.41 1.64 -5.71
C ASN A 184 3.96 3.05 -5.96
N LEU A 185 4.02 3.50 -7.23
CA LEU A 185 4.69 4.75 -7.60
C LEU A 185 3.79 5.96 -7.77
N ASP A 186 2.45 5.85 -7.62
CA ASP A 186 1.53 6.94 -7.97
C ASP A 186 1.92 8.32 -7.41
N GLY A 187 2.28 8.40 -6.12
CA GLY A 187 2.73 9.65 -5.50
C GLY A 187 4.03 10.18 -6.13
N ASP A 188 5.04 9.32 -6.28
CA ASP A 188 6.32 9.69 -6.90
C ASP A 188 6.18 10.03 -8.40
N LEU A 189 5.23 9.40 -9.11
CA LEU A 189 4.97 9.67 -10.54
C LEU A 189 4.45 11.08 -10.77
N MET A 190 3.72 11.68 -9.81
CA MET A 190 3.25 13.06 -9.94
C MET A 190 4.43 14.03 -10.18
N ASP A 191 5.50 13.91 -9.39
CA ASP A 191 6.71 14.72 -9.59
C ASP A 191 7.57 14.23 -10.76
N LEU A 192 7.69 12.92 -10.96
CA LEU A 192 8.52 12.35 -12.02
C LEU A 192 7.97 12.63 -13.42
N GLU A 193 6.65 12.71 -13.61
CA GLU A 193 6.05 13.15 -14.88
C GLU A 193 6.55 14.55 -15.27
N ALA A 194 6.50 15.51 -14.34
CA ALA A 194 6.97 16.87 -14.58
C ALA A 194 8.50 16.93 -14.75
N PHE A 195 9.25 16.21 -13.91
CA PHE A 195 10.71 16.18 -13.94
C PHE A 195 11.26 15.58 -15.25
N LEU A 196 10.73 14.42 -15.65
CA LEU A 196 11.13 13.69 -16.84
C LEU A 196 10.42 14.19 -18.11
N ARG A 197 9.70 15.33 -18.03
CA ARG A 197 9.09 16.02 -19.16
C ARG A 197 8.10 15.13 -19.94
N ARG A 198 7.19 14.47 -19.23
CA ARG A 198 6.06 13.80 -19.85
C ARG A 198 5.22 14.82 -20.62
N VAL A 199 4.74 14.45 -21.81
CA VAL A 199 3.76 15.28 -22.54
C VAL A 199 2.37 15.02 -21.93
N GLY A 200 1.61 16.08 -21.63
CA GLY A 200 0.28 15.91 -21.01
C GLY A 200 -0.70 15.13 -21.89
N ASP A 201 -1.37 14.14 -21.30
CA ASP A 201 -2.39 13.29 -21.94
C ASP A 201 -3.42 12.79 -20.90
N GLU A 202 -4.44 12.04 -21.34
CA GLU A 202 -5.51 11.49 -20.47
C GLU A 202 -5.04 10.42 -19.49
N ASN A 203 -3.85 9.85 -19.72
CA ASN A 203 -3.26 8.80 -18.90
C ASN A 203 -2.26 9.33 -17.86
N SER A 204 -1.94 10.63 -17.87
CA SER A 204 -1.13 11.29 -16.85
C SER A 204 -1.74 11.19 -15.45
N ILE A 205 -0.88 11.00 -14.45
CA ILE A 205 -1.25 10.94 -13.03
C ILE A 205 -1.17 12.33 -12.37
N PHE A 206 -0.40 13.27 -12.94
CA PHE A 206 -0.22 14.64 -12.46
C PHE A 206 -1.52 15.48 -12.36
N GLN A 207 -2.65 15.06 -12.94
CA GLN A 207 -3.90 15.83 -12.96
C GLN A 207 -4.71 15.79 -11.65
N THR A 208 -4.10 15.44 -10.51
CA THR A 208 -4.81 15.29 -9.23
C THR A 208 -4.48 16.42 -8.28
N SER A 209 -5.51 17.13 -7.82
CA SER A 209 -5.39 18.16 -6.79
C SER A 209 -5.08 17.57 -5.42
N ALA A 210 -4.53 18.39 -4.54
CA ALA A 210 -4.24 18.04 -3.15
C ALA A 210 -5.47 17.49 -2.39
N CYS A 211 -5.21 16.54 -1.50
CA CYS A 211 -6.20 15.96 -0.59
C CYS A 211 -6.66 16.97 0.48
N SER A 212 -7.67 16.61 1.28
CA SER A 212 -8.15 17.42 2.40
C SER A 212 -7.99 16.70 3.74
N VAL A 213 -7.38 17.37 4.72
CA VAL A 213 -7.18 16.86 6.10
C VAL A 213 -7.89 17.74 7.12
N LEU A 214 -8.50 17.13 8.14
CA LEU A 214 -8.98 17.82 9.33
C LEU A 214 -8.52 17.10 10.60
N ILE A 215 -7.83 17.84 11.46
CA ILE A 215 -7.50 17.44 12.83
C ILE A 215 -8.30 18.33 13.77
N LYS A 216 -9.22 17.74 14.54
CA LYS A 216 -10.18 18.49 15.37
C LYS A 216 -10.13 18.01 16.82
N VAL A 217 -9.62 18.87 17.70
CA VAL A 217 -9.78 18.73 19.15
C VAL A 217 -11.20 19.14 19.54
N LEU A 218 -11.91 18.23 20.22
CA LEU A 218 -13.28 18.46 20.69
C LEU A 218 -13.30 19.33 21.97
N PRO A 219 -14.45 19.92 22.32
CA PRO A 219 -14.59 20.72 23.53
C PRO A 219 -14.10 19.98 24.78
N ASP A 220 -13.53 20.73 25.73
CA ASP A 220 -13.03 20.19 27.00
C ASP A 220 -11.96 19.08 26.87
N ASN A 221 -11.31 18.96 25.70
CA ASN A 221 -10.34 17.91 25.36
C ASN A 221 -10.92 16.49 25.50
N GLU A 222 -12.21 16.29 25.21
CA GLU A 222 -12.84 14.97 25.32
C GLU A 222 -12.28 13.96 24.30
N ASP A 223 -11.88 14.44 23.12
CA ASP A 223 -11.33 13.61 22.04
C ASP A 223 -10.56 14.44 21.00
N ILE A 224 -9.81 13.76 20.14
CA ILE A 224 -9.18 14.30 18.93
C ILE A 224 -9.68 13.49 17.74
N LEU A 225 -10.42 14.16 16.85
CA LEU A 225 -10.84 13.57 15.58
C LEU A 225 -9.77 13.81 14.50
N PHE A 226 -9.48 12.76 13.74
CA PHE A 226 -8.49 12.75 12.68
C PHE A 226 -9.13 12.21 11.40
N ALA A 227 -9.25 13.06 10.37
CA ALA A 227 -9.94 12.74 9.13
C ALA A 227 -9.15 13.16 7.90
N HIS A 228 -9.20 12.31 6.87
CA HIS A 228 -8.59 12.53 5.56
C HIS A 228 -9.61 12.28 4.45
N ASN A 229 -9.53 13.06 3.38
CA ASN A 229 -10.32 12.89 2.17
C ASN A 229 -9.41 13.01 0.94
N THR A 230 -9.18 11.87 0.29
CA THR A 230 -8.30 11.71 -0.86
C THR A 230 -8.95 12.22 -2.13
N TRP A 231 -8.23 13.03 -2.89
CA TRP A 231 -8.67 13.54 -4.19
C TRP A 231 -7.80 12.89 -5.26
N PHE A 232 -8.37 11.98 -6.03
CA PHE A 232 -7.60 11.23 -7.03
C PHE A 232 -8.47 10.82 -8.22
N LEU A 233 -7.83 10.22 -9.24
CA LEU A 233 -8.48 9.81 -10.47
C LEU A 233 -9.58 8.76 -10.21
N TYR A 234 -10.78 8.94 -10.77
CA TYR A 234 -11.88 7.96 -10.61
C TYR A 234 -11.54 6.54 -11.06
N ARG A 235 -10.63 6.39 -12.03
CA ARG A 235 -10.17 5.07 -12.48
C ARG A 235 -9.38 4.29 -11.41
N SER A 236 -8.96 4.94 -10.31
CA SER A 236 -8.30 4.30 -9.18
C SER A 236 -9.26 3.66 -8.17
N MET A 237 -10.58 3.87 -8.26
CA MET A 237 -11.57 3.55 -7.20
C MET A 237 -11.85 2.05 -6.95
N LEU A 238 -10.88 1.16 -7.19
CA LEU A 238 -10.83 -0.16 -6.55
C LEU A 238 -10.11 0.00 -5.21
N ARG A 239 -10.84 -0.13 -4.11
CA ARG A 239 -10.36 0.22 -2.77
C ARG A 239 -10.25 -1.01 -1.88
N ILE A 240 -9.16 -1.10 -1.13
CA ILE A 240 -8.96 -2.13 -0.12
C ILE A 240 -8.54 -1.45 1.18
N GLU A 241 -9.32 -1.60 2.25
CA GLU A 241 -8.87 -1.31 3.61
C GLU A 241 -7.94 -2.45 4.04
N LYS A 242 -6.69 -2.10 4.38
CA LYS A 242 -5.65 -3.08 4.72
C LYS A 242 -5.27 -2.99 6.18
N LYS A 243 -5.07 -4.15 6.78
CA LYS A 243 -4.43 -4.30 8.09
C LYS A 243 -3.26 -5.26 7.96
N TYR A 244 -2.06 -4.75 8.18
CA TYR A 244 -0.85 -5.55 8.25
C TYR A 244 -0.46 -5.78 9.71
N THR A 245 -0.13 -7.01 10.07
CA THR A 245 0.46 -7.36 11.37
C THR A 245 1.73 -8.17 11.14
N PHE A 246 2.86 -7.48 11.09
CA PHE A 246 4.16 -8.05 10.79
C PHE A 246 5.10 -7.86 11.97
N PRO A 247 5.39 -8.91 12.75
CA PRO A 247 6.32 -8.86 13.87
C PRO A 247 7.78 -8.94 13.36
N TRP A 248 8.15 -8.03 12.46
CA TRP A 248 9.53 -7.89 11.99
C TRP A 248 10.42 -7.31 13.07
N HIS A 249 11.71 -7.59 13.01
CA HIS A 249 12.69 -7.08 13.95
C HIS A 249 13.25 -5.73 13.51
N VAL A 250 13.84 -5.00 14.45
CA VAL A 250 14.43 -3.67 14.21
C VAL A 250 15.60 -3.74 13.22
N THR A 251 16.41 -4.79 13.28
CA THR A 251 17.46 -5.15 12.30
C THR A 251 17.45 -6.66 12.11
N SER A 252 18.16 -7.19 11.11
CA SER A 252 18.24 -8.65 10.88
C SER A 252 18.86 -9.45 12.05
N GLU A 253 19.66 -8.80 12.90
CA GLU A 253 20.29 -9.38 14.09
C GLU A 253 19.57 -9.01 15.41
N SER A 254 18.53 -8.18 15.35
CA SER A 254 17.79 -7.75 16.54
C SER A 254 16.79 -8.80 17.00
N SER A 255 16.56 -8.85 18.32
CA SER A 255 15.44 -9.60 18.91
C SER A 255 14.24 -8.70 19.26
N GLU A 256 14.39 -7.38 19.08
CA GLU A 256 13.33 -6.40 19.32
C GLU A 256 12.47 -6.28 18.06
N ILE A 257 11.15 -6.37 18.24
CA ILE A 257 10.15 -6.18 17.18
C ILE A 257 9.98 -4.68 16.92
N ILE A 258 9.81 -4.30 15.65
CA ILE A 258 9.50 -2.92 15.28
C ILE A 258 8.25 -2.40 16.00
N PRO A 259 8.23 -1.14 16.45
CA PRO A 259 7.11 -0.65 17.24
C PRO A 259 5.83 -0.52 16.40
N GLY A 260 5.94 -0.19 15.11
CA GLY A 260 4.86 -0.15 14.12
C GLY A 260 4.57 -1.52 13.48
N HIS A 261 4.58 -2.60 14.25
CA HIS A 261 4.32 -3.96 13.75
C HIS A 261 2.89 -4.14 13.24
N THR A 262 1.92 -3.33 13.68
CA THR A 262 0.55 -3.35 13.15
C THR A 262 0.19 -2.00 12.54
N ILE A 263 -0.28 -2.01 11.30
CA ILE A 263 -0.67 -0.81 10.55
C ILE A 263 -2.03 -1.08 9.89
N SER A 264 -2.99 -0.19 10.12
CA SER A 264 -4.26 -0.13 9.39
C SER A 264 -4.28 1.10 8.49
N MET A 265 -4.70 0.91 7.23
CA MET A 265 -4.68 1.96 6.21
C MET A 265 -5.67 1.69 5.07
N PRO A 266 -6.37 2.72 4.54
CA PRO A 266 -6.99 2.64 3.24
C PRO A 266 -5.92 2.52 2.16
N SER A 267 -6.14 1.63 1.21
CA SER A 267 -5.17 1.32 0.16
C SER A 267 -5.90 0.84 -1.10
N TYR A 268 -5.13 0.26 -2.02
CA TYR A 268 -5.55 -0.16 -3.34
C TYR A 268 -4.95 -1.54 -3.66
N PRO A 269 -5.50 -2.27 -4.64
CA PRO A 269 -4.96 -3.55 -5.06
C PRO A 269 -3.48 -3.45 -5.47
N GLY A 270 -2.62 -4.22 -4.82
CA GLY A 270 -1.19 -4.32 -5.15
C GLY A 270 -0.29 -3.22 -4.59
N LYS A 271 -0.85 -2.21 -3.92
CA LYS A 271 -0.10 -1.19 -3.18
C LYS A 271 0.30 -1.68 -1.80
N LEU A 272 1.58 -1.64 -1.46
CA LEU A 272 2.10 -2.01 -0.14
C LEU A 272 2.05 -0.86 0.88
N LEU A 273 1.46 0.26 0.50
CA LEU A 273 1.24 1.46 1.30
C LEU A 273 -0.17 2.04 1.08
N SER A 274 -0.47 3.12 1.79
CA SER A 274 -1.61 3.98 1.47
C SER A 274 -1.17 5.00 0.42
N LEU A 275 -1.91 5.11 -0.68
CA LEU A 275 -1.74 6.27 -1.59
C LEU A 275 -2.56 7.47 -1.09
N ASP A 276 -3.64 7.21 -0.34
CA ASP A 276 -4.34 8.25 0.41
C ASP A 276 -3.45 8.86 1.49
N ASP A 277 -2.43 8.10 1.93
CA ASP A 277 -1.62 8.39 3.09
C ASP A 277 -2.48 8.69 4.31
N PHE A 278 -3.17 7.66 4.80
CA PHE A 278 -3.82 7.64 6.11
C PHE A 278 -3.42 6.34 6.81
N TYR A 279 -2.77 6.45 7.97
CA TYR A 279 -2.28 5.30 8.71
C TYR A 279 -2.63 5.41 10.17
N ILE A 280 -3.05 4.30 10.76
CA ILE A 280 -3.12 4.09 12.20
C ILE A 280 -2.15 2.95 12.55
N ALA A 281 -1.11 3.27 13.32
CA ALA A 281 -0.07 2.32 13.70
C ALA A 281 -0.20 1.86 15.16
N SER A 282 0.32 0.68 15.48
CA SER A 282 0.39 0.12 16.85
C SER A 282 1.15 0.98 17.84
N THR A 283 1.96 1.92 17.35
CA THR A 283 2.66 2.92 18.16
C THR A 283 1.75 3.99 18.75
N GLY A 284 0.49 4.04 18.32
CA GLY A 284 -0.45 5.11 18.66
C GLY A 284 -0.33 6.33 17.76
N LEU A 285 0.54 6.29 16.74
CA LEU A 285 0.63 7.33 15.73
C LEU A 285 -0.51 7.22 14.73
N ALA A 286 -1.15 8.35 14.47
CA ALA A 286 -1.99 8.57 13.30
C ALA A 286 -1.22 9.47 12.32
N ILE A 287 -0.99 8.99 11.10
CA ILE A 287 -0.18 9.67 10.08
C ILE A 287 -1.04 9.98 8.87
N THR A 288 -0.94 11.21 8.36
CA THR A 288 -1.59 11.61 7.11
C THR A 288 -0.87 12.77 6.43
N GLU A 289 -1.17 12.98 5.16
CA GLU A 289 -0.60 14.06 4.35
C GLU A 289 -1.66 14.80 3.53
N THR A 290 -1.22 15.86 2.86
CA THR A 290 -1.90 16.42 1.70
C THR A 290 -0.83 16.97 0.79
N SER A 291 -0.90 16.62 -0.49
CA SER A 291 0.23 16.81 -1.38
C SER A 291 0.48 18.29 -1.64
N LEU A 292 1.74 18.71 -1.47
CA LEU A 292 2.21 20.06 -1.78
C LEU A 292 3.08 20.00 -3.04
N GLU A 293 2.56 20.54 -4.14
CA GLU A 293 3.28 20.55 -5.42
C GLU A 293 4.50 21.47 -5.39
N ASN A 294 5.60 21.00 -5.97
CA ASN A 294 6.77 21.84 -6.25
C ASN A 294 6.74 22.42 -7.67
N ASN A 295 6.35 23.69 -7.78
CA ASN A 295 6.37 24.43 -9.04
C ASN A 295 7.69 25.19 -9.29
N ASN A 296 8.73 24.96 -8.49
CA ASN A 296 10.04 25.60 -8.66
C ASN A 296 11.00 24.70 -9.44
N ASP A 297 11.18 25.02 -10.72
CA ASP A 297 12.08 24.29 -11.63
C ASP A 297 13.54 24.29 -11.17
N SER A 298 13.95 25.28 -10.37
CA SER A 298 15.32 25.37 -9.87
C SER A 298 15.68 24.26 -8.87
N LEU A 299 14.68 23.56 -8.32
CA LEU A 299 14.87 22.46 -7.36
C LEU A 299 14.90 21.08 -8.05
N ARG A 300 14.59 21.00 -9.34
CA ARG A 300 14.56 19.73 -10.09
C ARG A 300 15.90 18.99 -10.08
N ASN A 301 17.02 19.72 -9.94
CA ASN A 301 18.36 19.14 -9.85
C ASN A 301 18.62 18.34 -8.55
N LEU A 302 17.71 18.43 -7.57
CA LEU A 302 17.76 17.65 -6.34
C LEU A 302 17.11 16.26 -6.50
N ILE A 303 16.25 16.09 -7.51
CA ILE A 303 15.64 14.81 -7.85
C ILE A 303 16.70 13.96 -8.54
N LYS A 304 17.27 13.02 -7.79
CA LYS A 304 18.28 12.07 -8.28
C LYS A 304 17.90 10.65 -7.89
N PRO A 305 18.15 9.67 -8.77
CA PRO A 305 17.81 8.29 -8.48
C PRO A 305 18.69 7.68 -7.37
N ASP A 306 19.87 8.22 -7.11
CA ASP A 306 20.89 7.66 -6.20
C ASP A 306 21.04 8.41 -4.85
N ASN A 307 20.05 9.23 -4.48
CA ASN A 307 20.10 10.03 -3.25
C ASN A 307 19.32 9.43 -2.08
N ALA A 308 18.18 8.81 -2.35
CA ALA A 308 17.27 8.26 -1.35
C ALA A 308 16.29 7.26 -1.99
N PRO A 309 15.73 6.31 -1.23
CA PRO A 309 14.56 5.55 -1.67
C PRO A 309 13.38 6.47 -2.01
N LEU A 310 12.52 6.01 -2.92
CA LEU A 310 11.29 6.72 -3.29
C LEU A 310 10.33 6.85 -2.11
N THR A 311 9.39 7.80 -2.22
CA THR A 311 8.51 8.22 -1.12
C THR A 311 7.71 7.08 -0.55
N TRP A 312 7.23 6.17 -1.41
CA TRP A 312 6.44 5.02 -0.97
C TRP A 312 7.20 4.07 -0.01
N VAL A 313 8.54 4.03 -0.14
CA VAL A 313 9.42 3.28 0.77
C VAL A 313 9.59 4.05 2.07
N ARG A 314 10.02 5.32 1.97
CA ARG A 314 10.31 6.18 3.12
C ARG A 314 9.12 6.31 4.08
N CYS A 315 7.91 6.46 3.53
CA CYS A 315 6.67 6.54 4.30
C CYS A 315 6.45 5.30 5.19
N MET A 316 6.62 4.11 4.62
CA MET A 316 6.43 2.86 5.36
C MET A 316 7.58 2.59 6.35
N VAL A 317 8.82 2.94 6.01
CA VAL A 317 9.96 2.86 6.94
C VAL A 317 9.71 3.71 8.18
N ALA A 318 9.36 4.99 7.98
CA ALA A 318 9.08 5.92 9.08
C ALA A 318 7.87 5.44 9.93
N THR A 319 6.81 4.97 9.29
CA THR A 319 5.60 4.47 9.96
C THR A 319 5.87 3.22 10.80
N ARG A 320 6.84 2.38 10.40
CA ARG A 320 7.21 1.17 11.13
C ARG A 320 8.13 1.43 12.32
N LEU A 321 9.04 2.39 12.22
CA LEU A 321 10.09 2.61 13.23
C LEU A 321 9.75 3.68 14.26
N ALA A 322 8.95 4.69 13.91
CA ALA A 322 8.72 5.84 14.78
C ALA A 322 7.74 5.55 15.93
N VAL A 323 8.07 5.99 17.15
CA VAL A 323 7.14 6.01 18.31
C VAL A 323 6.67 7.42 18.67
N THR A 324 7.19 8.44 17.99
CA THR A 324 6.79 9.85 18.14
C THR A 324 6.72 10.54 16.79
N GLY A 325 5.96 11.64 16.70
CA GLY A 325 5.91 12.43 15.47
C GLY A 325 7.28 12.99 15.06
N SER A 326 8.12 13.39 16.01
CA SER A 326 9.48 13.88 15.70
C SER A 326 10.37 12.80 15.11
N GLN A 327 10.30 11.57 15.62
CA GLN A 327 11.05 10.45 15.03
C GLN A 327 10.53 10.08 13.64
N TRP A 328 9.21 10.17 13.41
CA TRP A 328 8.66 9.92 12.08
C TRP A 328 9.25 10.89 11.05
N VAL A 329 9.37 12.17 11.40
CA VAL A 329 10.01 13.19 10.55
C VAL A 329 11.52 12.95 10.36
N GLU A 330 12.21 12.39 11.37
CA GLU A 330 13.64 12.08 11.26
C GLU A 330 13.90 10.90 10.31
N TYR A 331 13.01 9.91 10.28
CA TYR A 331 13.10 8.78 9.36
C TYR A 331 12.64 9.09 7.92
N PHE A 332 11.67 9.98 7.74
CA PHE A 332 11.06 10.26 6.44
C PHE A 332 11.90 11.19 5.54
#